data_AF-A0A3Q0J9B6-F1
#
_entry.id   AF-A0A3Q0J9B6-F1
#
_cell.length_a   1.000
_cell.length_b   1.000
_cell.length_c   1.000
_cell.angle_alpha   90.00
_cell.angle_beta   90.00
_cell.angle_gamma   90.00
#
_symmetry.space_group_name_H-M   'P 1'
#
loop_
_entity.id
_entity.type
_entity.pdbx_description
1 polymer ?
#
loop_
_entity_poly.entity_id
_entity_poly.type
_entity_poly.pdbx_seq_one_letter_code
_entity_poly.pdbx_strand_id
1 'polypeptide(L)'
;FLCVSENLTITSKDVFDLKLTIFAEESQRYLCFNQGWKLVGSKTFRGPMCQFYEEMLETGYNRYRSVADESHYVGLNRKGRPLNNNKI
;
A
#
# COMPACT_ATOMS: atom_id res chain seq x y z
N PHE A 1 -1.14 10.96 -5.43
CA PHE A 1 -1.25 10.45 -4.05
C PHE A 1 0.13 10.52 -3.46
N LEU A 2 0.43 11.61 -2.76
CA LEU A 2 1.63 11.73 -1.94
C LEU A 2 1.18 11.29 -0.55
N CYS A 3 1.61 10.10 -0.11
CA CYS A 3 1.56 9.78 1.31
C CYS A 3 2.78 10.47 1.92
N VAL A 4 2.58 11.63 2.52
CA VAL A 4 3.66 12.37 3.18
C VAL A 4 3.71 11.88 4.61
N SER A 5 4.73 11.09 4.95
CA SER A 5 5.05 10.71 6.32
C SER A 5 5.85 11.84 6.99
N GLU A 6 5.18 12.93 7.37
CA GLU A 6 5.83 14.01 8.13
C GLU A 6 6.05 13.58 9.58
N ASN A 7 7.28 13.71 10.08
CA ASN A 7 7.69 13.49 11.48
C ASN A 7 7.46 12.08 12.06
N LEU A 8 7.57 11.01 11.25
CA LEU A 8 7.59 9.63 11.77
C LEU A 8 9.03 9.14 11.94
N THR A 9 9.51 9.04 13.18
CA THR A 9 10.79 8.38 13.49
C THR A 9 10.50 6.94 13.91
N ILE A 10 10.76 5.97 13.02
CA ILE A 10 10.63 4.54 13.34
C ILE A 10 12.00 3.98 13.73
N THR A 11 12.24 3.77 15.02
CA THR A 11 13.45 3.09 15.51
C THR A 11 13.17 1.60 15.67
N SER A 12 13.30 0.84 14.59
CA SER A 12 13.23 -0.63 14.57
C SER A 12 14.58 -1.21 14.15
N LYS A 13 15.00 -2.32 14.76
CA LYS A 13 16.18 -3.10 14.30
C LYS A 13 15.92 -3.80 12.96
N ASP A 14 14.65 -4.03 12.62
CA ASP A 14 14.20 -4.76 11.43
C ASP A 14 13.23 -3.87 10.63
N VAL A 15 13.75 -2.78 10.06
CA VAL A 15 12.95 -1.81 9.26
C VAL A 15 12.34 -2.46 8.01
N PHE A 16 12.94 -3.53 7.51
CA PHE A 16 12.54 -4.19 6.26
C PHE A 16 11.25 -5.03 6.35
N ASP A 17 10.76 -5.34 7.55
CA ASP A 17 9.57 -6.18 7.76
C ASP A 17 8.35 -5.42 8.28
N LEU A 18 8.38 -4.09 8.26
CA LEU A 18 7.26 -3.27 8.73
C LEU A 18 6.07 -3.37 7.77
N LYS A 19 5.03 -4.04 8.25
CA LYS A 19 3.75 -4.18 7.54
C LYS A 19 2.87 -2.97 7.85
N LEU A 20 2.65 -2.15 6.84
CA LEU A 20 1.79 -0.98 6.92
C LEU A 20 0.34 -1.34 6.60
N THR A 21 -0.59 -0.66 7.25
CA THR A 21 -2.02 -0.66 6.91
C THR A 21 -2.43 0.77 6.61
N ILE A 22 -3.08 0.99 5.46
CA ILE A 22 -3.54 2.32 5.06
C ILE A 22 -5.05 2.39 5.33
N PHE A 23 -5.45 3.24 6.27
CA PHE A 23 -6.85 3.47 6.63
C PHE A 23 -7.27 4.89 6.25
N ALA A 24 -8.31 5.00 5.42
CA ALA A 24 -8.89 6.26 5.01
C ALA A 24 -9.98 6.66 6.02
N GLU A 25 -9.66 7.60 6.91
CA GLU A 25 -10.54 8.04 8.00
C GLU A 25 -11.87 8.61 7.49
N GLU A 26 -11.85 9.46 6.47
CA GLU A 26 -13.07 10.08 5.93
C GLU A 26 -14.11 9.04 5.48
N SER A 27 -13.64 7.98 4.80
CA SER A 27 -14.51 6.94 4.26
C SER A 27 -14.65 5.71 5.16
N GLN A 28 -13.93 5.68 6.28
CA GLN A 28 -13.83 4.56 7.23
C GLN A 28 -13.49 3.23 6.53
N ARG A 29 -12.44 3.24 5.70
CA ARG A 29 -12.06 2.08 4.88
C ARG A 29 -10.56 1.83 4.87
N TYR A 30 -10.19 0.55 4.93
CA TYR A 30 -8.86 0.07 4.63
C TYR A 30 -8.62 0.04 3.12
N LEU A 31 -7.46 0.49 2.67
CA LEU A 31 -6.98 0.19 1.32
C LEU A 31 -6.54 -1.27 1.27
N CYS A 32 -7.11 -2.04 0.35
CA CYS A 32 -6.77 -3.44 0.17
C CYS A 32 -6.75 -3.81 -1.31
N PHE A 33 -6.05 -4.89 -1.65
CA PHE A 33 -6.35 -5.65 -2.86
C PHE A 33 -7.60 -6.53 -2.65
N ASN A 34 -8.34 -6.77 -3.72
CA ASN A 34 -9.32 -7.85 -3.78
C ASN A 34 -8.69 -9.11 -4.41
N GLN A 35 -9.46 -10.20 -4.51
CA GLN A 35 -8.98 -11.46 -5.13
C GLN A 35 -8.55 -11.32 -6.59
N GLY A 36 -9.05 -10.30 -7.30
CA GLY A 36 -8.66 -9.97 -8.67
C GLY A 36 -7.54 -8.93 -8.75
N TRP A 37 -6.76 -8.75 -7.67
CA TRP A 37 -5.64 -7.81 -7.55
C TRP A 37 -5.95 -6.37 -7.98
N LYS A 38 -7.19 -5.94 -7.74
CA LYS A 38 -7.62 -4.56 -7.88
C LYS A 38 -7.65 -3.88 -6.53
N LEU A 39 -7.16 -2.63 -6.46
CA LEU A 39 -7.28 -1.81 -5.26
C LEU A 39 -8.74 -1.44 -4.98
N VAL A 40 -9.15 -1.65 -3.74
CA VAL A 40 -10.50 -1.37 -3.23
C VAL A 40 -10.45 -0.78 -1.83
N GLY A 41 -11.44 0.05 -1.50
CA GLY A 41 -11.69 0.50 -0.13
C GLY A 41 -12.57 -0.50 0.62
N SER A 42 -12.00 -1.23 1.58
CA SER A 42 -12.69 -2.25 2.38
C SER A 42 -13.18 -1.70 3.72
N LYS A 43 -14.43 -2.01 4.10
CA LYS A 43 -14.93 -1.72 5.45
C LYS A 43 -14.33 -2.64 6.52
N THR A 44 -13.80 -3.80 6.11
CA THR A 44 -13.22 -4.80 7.03
C THR A 44 -11.75 -5.01 6.72
N PHE A 45 -10.94 -5.22 7.75
CA PHE A 45 -9.56 -5.64 7.57
C PHE A 45 -9.52 -7.07 7.04
N ARG A 46 -8.72 -7.33 6.00
CA ARG A 46 -8.63 -8.64 5.30
C ARG A 46 -7.21 -9.22 5.37
N GLY A 47 -6.51 -8.99 6.47
CA GLY A 47 -5.16 -9.52 6.68
C GLY A 47 -4.17 -9.00 5.63
N PRO A 48 -3.28 -9.87 5.08
CA PRO A 48 -2.25 -9.48 4.12
C PRO A 48 -2.74 -8.71 2.89
N MET A 49 -4.00 -8.90 2.48
CA MET A 49 -4.58 -8.17 1.35
C MET A 49 -4.73 -6.66 1.63
N CYS A 50 -4.75 -6.25 2.89
CA CYS A 50 -4.81 -4.86 3.32
C CYS A 50 -3.49 -4.35 3.90
N GLN A 51 -2.41 -5.12 3.73
CA GLN A 51 -1.09 -4.80 4.27
C GLN A 51 -0.06 -4.63 3.17
N PHE A 52 0.88 -3.71 3.40
CA PHE A 52 1.90 -3.33 2.43
C PHE A 52 3.26 -3.17 3.08
N TYR A 53 4.32 -3.45 2.33
CA TYR A 53 5.67 -2.99 2.62
C TYR A 53 5.90 -1.65 1.91
N GLU A 54 6.54 -0.70 2.59
CA GLU A 54 6.99 0.55 1.97
C GLU A 54 8.43 0.44 1.50
N GLU A 55 8.67 0.87 0.27
CA GLU A 55 9.98 0.82 -0.38
C GLU A 55 10.32 2.20 -0.96
N MET A 56 11.45 2.76 -0.55
CA MET A 56 11.96 3.99 -1.13
C MET A 56 12.79 3.66 -2.38
N LEU A 57 12.39 4.19 -3.52
CA LEU A 57 13.16 4.06 -4.76
C LEU A 57 14.33 5.04 -4.78
N GLU A 58 15.35 4.74 -5.59
CA GLU A 58 16.46 5.67 -5.90
C GLU A 58 15.98 7.02 -6.46
N THR A 59 14.81 7.02 -7.12
CA THR A 59 14.14 8.23 -7.63
C THR A 59 13.53 9.12 -6.55
N GLY A 60 13.57 8.72 -5.27
CA GLY A 60 12.98 9.44 -4.14
C GLY A 60 11.46 9.24 -3.98
N TYR A 61 10.83 8.39 -4.80
CA TYR A 61 9.43 8.02 -4.66
C TYR A 61 9.27 6.74 -3.82
N ASN A 62 8.24 6.70 -2.98
CA ASN A 62 7.86 5.48 -2.27
C ASN A 62 6.97 4.59 -3.12
N ARG A 63 7.16 3.27 -3.03
CA ARG A 63 6.25 2.24 -3.53
C ARG A 63 5.70 1.42 -2.38
N TYR A 64 4.50 0.88 -2.59
CA TYR A 64 3.83 0.04 -1.62
C TYR A 64 3.59 -1.34 -2.24
N ARG A 65 4.34 -2.33 -1.75
CA ARG A 65 4.31 -3.72 -2.22
C ARG A 65 3.37 -4.54 -1.37
N SER A 66 2.55 -5.41 -1.96
CA SER A 66 1.60 -6.21 -1.19
C SER A 66 2.32 -7.25 -0.32
N VAL A 67 1.85 -7.41 0.92
CA VAL A 67 2.29 -8.51 1.80
C VAL A 67 1.69 -9.86 1.36
N ALA A 68 0.57 -9.86 0.63
CA ALA A 68 -0.09 -11.09 0.19
C ALA A 68 0.59 -11.72 -1.04
N ASP A 69 1.12 -10.90 -1.95
CA ASP A 69 1.90 -11.31 -3.12
C ASP A 69 2.82 -10.14 -3.50
N GLU A 70 4.10 -10.32 -3.24
CA GLU A 70 5.11 -9.28 -3.43
C GLU A 70 5.28 -8.83 -4.89
N SER A 71 4.71 -9.55 -5.87
CA SER A 71 4.70 -9.08 -7.25
C SER A 71 3.70 -7.92 -7.48
N HIS A 72 2.78 -7.66 -6.56
CA HIS A 72 1.73 -6.63 -6.73
C HIS A 72 2.04 -5.34 -5.99
N TYR A 73 1.91 -4.22 -6.71
CA TYR A 73 2.17 -2.88 -6.19
C TYR A 73 0.94 -1.99 -6.26
N VAL A 74 0.75 -1.14 -5.24
CA VAL A 74 -0.24 -0.06 -5.27
C VAL A 74 0.07 0.85 -6.46
N GLY A 75 -0.90 1.03 -7.34
CA GLY A 75 -0.71 1.83 -8.55
C GLY A 75 -2.01 2.38 -9.09
N LEU A 76 -1.94 3.60 -9.63
CA LEU A 76 -3.03 4.28 -10.30
C LEU A 76 -2.56 4.71 -11.69
N ASN A 77 -3.47 4.70 -12.66
CA ASN A 77 -3.18 5.27 -13.97
C ASN A 77 -3.21 6.81 -13.93
N ARG A 78 -2.85 7.45 -15.06
CA ARG A 78 -2.83 8.91 -15.22
C ARG A 78 -4.18 9.60 -14.93
N LYS A 79 -5.29 8.87 -14.96
CA LYS A 79 -6.64 9.36 -14.64
C LYS A 79 -7.03 9.11 -13.18
N GLY A 80 -6.10 8.67 -12.33
CA GLY A 80 -6.33 8.36 -10.92
C GLY A 80 -7.10 7.07 -10.67
N ARG A 81 -7.30 6.21 -11.69
CA ARG A 81 -8.02 4.94 -11.51
C ARG A 81 -7.06 3.83 -11.09
N PRO A 82 -7.48 2.91 -10.19
CA PRO A 82 -6.71 1.73 -9.85
C PRO A 82 -6.21 0.96 -11.07
N LEU A 83 -4.94 0.58 -11.05
CA LEU A 83 -4.41 -0.43 -11.96
C LEU A 83 -4.93 -1.81 -11.52
N ASN A 84 -5.24 -2.65 -12.50
CA ASN A 84 -5.59 -4.06 -12.27
C ASN A 84 -4.34 -4.90 -12.55
N ASN A 85 -4.06 -5.92 -11.73
CA ASN A 85 -2.92 -6.82 -11.90
C ASN A 85 -1.60 -6.05 -12.14
N ASN A 86 -1.33 -5.03 -11.33
CA ASN A 86 -0.11 -4.24 -11.46
C ASN A 86 1.09 -5.02 -10.93
N LYS A 87 1.61 -5.90 -11.79
CA LYS A 87 2.84 -6.63 -11.59
C LYS A 87 4.01 -5.83 -12.13
N ILE A 88 5.06 -5.71 -11.34
CA ILE A 88 6.32 -5.09 -11.75
C ILE A 88 7.41 -6.14 -11.64
#